data_AF-A0A962TBK9-F1
#
_entry.id   AF-A0A962TBK9-F1
#
_cell.length_a   1.000
_cell.length_b   1.000
_cell.length_c   1.000
_cell.angle_alpha   90.00
_cell.angle_beta   90.00
_cell.angle_gamma   90.00
#
_symmetry.space_group_name_H-M   'P 1'
#
loop_
_entity.id
_entity.type
_entity.pdbx_description
1 polymer ?
#
loop_
_entity_poly.entity_id
_entity_poly.type
_entity_poly.pdbx_seq_one_letter_code
_entity_poly.pdbx_strand_id
1 'polypeptide(L)' 'NDPVSVEEIHMADNQADEHVSEPGLLTTSEDFAAYCEAEFERRLNAGQEFDERAYRRAMELVIERLIRL' A
#
# COMPACT_ATOMS: atom_id res chain seq x y z
N ASN A 1 30.90 8.55 -38.94
CA ASN A 1 29.52 8.23 -38.57
C ASN A 1 29.46 6.77 -38.25
N ASP A 2 29.75 6.46 -36.99
CA ASP A 2 29.29 5.26 -36.28
C ASP A 2 28.86 5.78 -34.90
N PRO A 3 27.63 5.53 -34.44
CA PRO A 3 27.20 5.95 -33.12
C PRO A 3 27.81 5.03 -32.06
N VAL A 4 28.37 5.63 -31.00
CA VAL A 4 28.75 4.94 -29.77
C VAL A 4 27.51 4.28 -29.18
N SER A 5 27.53 2.96 -29.01
CA SER A 5 26.55 2.23 -28.22
C SER A 5 26.56 2.75 -26.79
N VAL A 6 25.48 3.41 -26.39
CA VAL A 6 25.24 3.89 -25.02
C VAL A 6 24.27 2.95 -24.32
N GLU A 7 24.71 1.72 -24.09
CA GLU A 7 24.22 0.83 -23.05
C GLU A 7 25.48 0.60 -22.20
N GLU A 8 25.58 1.00 -20.94
CA GLU A 8 24.81 0.42 -19.84
C GLU A 8 25.18 1.22 -18.58
N ILE A 9 24.35 2.21 -18.21
CA ILE A 9 24.52 2.90 -16.93
C ILE A 9 24.08 1.91 -15.84
N HIS A 10 25.08 1.37 -15.14
CA HIS A 10 24.89 0.57 -13.93
C HIS A 10 24.31 1.49 -12.84
N MET A 11 22.98 1.49 -12.71
CA MET A 11 22.29 2.06 -11.56
C MET A 11 22.42 1.07 -10.39
N ALA A 12 23.46 1.27 -9.57
CA ALA A 12 23.51 0.69 -8.23
C ALA A 12 22.77 1.62 -7.27
N ASP A 13 21.44 1.62 -7.31
CA ASP A 13 20.62 2.30 -6.31
C ASP A 13 19.95 1.27 -5.41
N ASN A 14 20.56 1.13 -4.24
CA ASN A 14 20.03 0.47 -3.08
C ASN A 14 18.90 1.35 -2.50
N GLN A 15 17.71 1.27 -3.07
CA GLN A 15 16.51 1.94 -2.53
C GLN A 15 15.41 0.93 -2.33
N ALA A 16 14.85 0.99 -1.13
CA ALA A 16 13.89 0.05 -0.58
C ALA A 16 12.76 -0.25 -1.57
N ASP A 17 12.40 -1.52 -1.56
CA ASP A 17 11.25 -2.17 -2.16
C ASP A 17 9.94 -1.34 -2.05
N GLU A 18 9.80 -0.29 -2.87
CA GLU A 18 8.50 0.17 -3.34
C GLU A 18 8.13 -0.73 -4.51
N HIS A 19 7.56 -1.88 -4.19
CA HIS A 19 6.74 -2.65 -5.11
C HIS A 19 5.58 -1.75 -5.57
N VAL A 20 5.83 -0.94 -6.61
CA VAL A 20 4.75 -0.36 -7.41
C VAL A 20 4.13 -1.53 -8.16
N SER A 21 3.20 -2.21 -7.49
CA SER A 21 2.41 -3.26 -8.10
C SER A 21 1.76 -2.69 -9.36
N GLU A 22 1.92 -3.39 -10.48
CA GLU A 22 1.09 -3.18 -11.65
C GLU A 22 -0.39 -3.08 -11.22
N PRO A 23 -1.26 -2.32 -11.90
CA PRO A 23 -2.68 -2.17 -11.54
C PRO A 23 -3.51 -3.45 -11.75
N GLY A 24 -2.90 -4.63 -11.63
CA GLY A 24 -3.49 -5.95 -11.72
C GLY A 24 -3.72 -6.55 -10.34
N LEU A 25 -4.90 -6.29 -9.78
CA LEU A 25 -5.49 -6.94 -8.61
C LEU A 25 -4.63 -6.96 -7.33
N LEU A 26 -4.93 -6.04 -6.41
CA LEU A 26 -4.62 -6.25 -5.00
C LEU A 26 -5.34 -7.52 -4.50
N THR A 27 -4.74 -8.21 -3.54
CA THR A 27 -5.44 -9.27 -2.82
C THR A 27 -6.59 -8.66 -2.03
N THR A 28 -7.64 -9.44 -1.73
CA THR A 28 -8.79 -8.94 -0.98
C THR A 28 -8.41 -8.34 0.38
N SER A 29 -7.33 -8.82 1.00
CA SER A 29 -6.77 -8.25 2.23
C SER A 29 -6.11 -6.90 2.03
N GLU A 30 -5.38 -6.70 0.92
CA GLU A 30 -4.72 -5.43 0.61
C GLU A 30 -5.74 -4.36 0.21
N ASP A 31 -6.73 -4.71 -0.61
CA ASP A 31 -7.86 -3.82 -0.96
C ASP A 31 -8.60 -3.35 0.30
N PHE A 32 -8.87 -4.28 1.21
CA PHE A 32 -9.55 -3.96 2.47
C PHE A 32 -8.70 -3.04 3.36
N ALA A 33 -7.40 -3.31 3.49
CA ALA A 33 -6.49 -2.47 4.26
C ALA A 33 -6.40 -1.04 3.68
N ALA A 34 -6.25 -0.92 2.35
CA ALA A 34 -6.19 0.36 1.67
C ALA A 34 -7.49 1.17 1.87
N TYR A 35 -8.65 0.53 1.77
CA TYR A 35 -9.92 1.16 2.10
C TYR A 35 -9.95 1.67 3.54
N CYS A 36 -9.57 0.82 4.51
CA CYS A 36 -9.60 1.18 5.92
C CYS A 36 -8.70 2.35 6.26
N GLU A 37 -7.54 2.50 5.63
CA GLU A 37 -6.64 3.64 5.85
C GLU A 37 -7.23 4.93 5.28
N ALA A 38 -7.69 4.93 4.02
CA ALA A 38 -8.32 6.09 3.41
C ALA A 38 -9.55 6.58 4.19
N GLU A 39 -10.31 5.62 4.73
CA GLU A 39 -11.48 5.83 5.56
C GLU A 39 -11.13 6.40 6.95
N PHE A 40 -9.99 6.00 7.52
CA PHE A 40 -9.46 6.53 8.77
C PHE A 40 -9.02 7.99 8.60
N GLU A 41 -8.23 8.27 7.56
CA GLU A 41 -7.79 9.62 7.21
C GLU A 41 -8.96 10.56 6.94
N ARG A 42 -10.00 10.10 6.24
CA ARG A 42 -11.21 10.91 6.01
C ARG A 42 -11.86 11.32 7.34
N ARG A 43 -11.96 10.41 8.31
CA ARG A 43 -12.55 10.74 9.62
C ARG A 43 -11.71 11.76 10.38
N LEU A 44 -10.39 11.59 10.37
CA LEU A 44 -9.47 12.56 10.98
C LEU A 44 -9.62 13.95 10.34
N ASN A 45 -9.62 14.01 9.01
CA ASN A 45 -9.74 15.26 8.26
C ASN A 45 -11.12 15.92 8.41
N ALA A 46 -12.16 15.13 8.67
CA ALA A 46 -13.51 15.62 8.96
C ALA A 46 -13.69 16.09 10.41
N GLY A 47 -12.70 15.90 11.28
CA GLY A 47 -12.83 16.17 12.72
C GLY A 47 -13.90 15.31 13.40
N GLN A 48 -14.23 14.16 12.81
CA GLN A 48 -15.21 13.24 13.38
C GLN A 48 -14.58 12.53 14.57
N GLU A 49 -15.22 12.56 15.74
CA GLU A 49 -14.79 11.75 16.88
C GLU A 49 -15.10 10.27 16.62
N PHE A 50 -14.10 9.41 16.82
CA PHE A 50 -14.25 7.95 16.81
C PHE A 50 -13.16 7.31 17.67
N ASP A 51 -13.40 6.07 18.12
CA ASP A 51 -12.37 5.31 18.84
C ASP A 51 -11.36 4.73 17.84
N GLU A 52 -10.24 5.43 17.69
CA GLU A 52 -9.15 5.03 16.79
C GLU A 52 -8.57 3.65 17.14
N ARG A 53 -8.51 3.30 18.43
CA ARG A 53 -7.96 2.02 18.88
C ARG A 53 -8.91 0.88 18.52
N ALA A 54 -10.21 1.08 18.77
CA ALA A 54 -11.22 0.11 18.38
C ALA A 54 -11.25 -0.08 16.86
N TYR A 55 -11.11 1.01 16.08
CA TYR A 55 -11.04 0.94 14.63
C TYR A 55 -9.86 0.11 14.13
N ARG A 56 -8.64 0.41 14.58
CA ARG A 56 -7.42 -0.32 14.18
C ARG A 56 -7.51 -1.80 14.56
N ARG A 57 -7.99 -2.10 15.76
CA ARG A 57 -8.18 -3.48 16.21
C ARG A 57 -9.21 -4.23 15.35
N ALA A 58 -10.32 -3.59 14.98
CA ALA A 58 -11.31 -4.20 14.11
C ALA A 58 -10.74 -4.48 12.72
N MET A 59 -9.96 -3.54 12.15
CA MET A 59 -9.27 -3.70 10.88
C MET A 59 -8.31 -4.91 10.92
N GLU A 60 -7.47 -5.01 11.94
CA GLU A 60 -6.51 -6.12 12.12
C GLU A 60 -7.21 -7.49 12.14
N LEU A 61 -8.32 -7.62 12.87
CA LEU A 61 -9.08 -8.87 12.94
C LEU A 61 -9.66 -9.29 11.60
N VAL A 62 -10.13 -8.33 10.80
CA VAL A 62 -10.68 -8.61 9.46
C VAL A 62 -9.56 -9.00 8.49
N ILE A 63 -8.44 -8.28 8.51
CA ILE A 63 -7.25 -8.62 7.70
C ILE A 63 -6.77 -10.03 8.04
N GLU A 64 -6.64 -10.37 9.32
CA GLU A 64 -6.25 -11.71 9.77
C GLU A 64 -7.21 -12.78 9.25
N ARG A 65 -8.52 -12.48 9.18
CA ARG A 65 -9.51 -13.38 8.61
C ARG A 65 -9.35 -13.53 7.10
N LEU A 66 -9.16 -12.43 6.37
CA LEU A 66 -9.03 -12.41 4.92
C LEU A 66 -7.77 -13.13 4.43
N ILE A 67 -6.66 -13.01 5.17
CA ILE A 67 -5.40 -13.73 4.87
C ILE A 67 -5.55 -15.25 5.02
N ARG A 68 -6.48 -15.71 5.87
CA ARG A 68 -6.73 -17.13 6.15
C ARG A 68 -7.82 -17.77 5.27
N LEU A 69 -8.35 -17.04 4.29
CA LEU A 69 -9.33 -17.57 3.31
C LEU A 69 -8.60 -18.20 2.12
#